data_AF-A0A522R1Z7-F1
#
_entry.id   AF-A0A522R1Z7-F1
#
_cell.length_a   1.000
_cell.length_b   1.000
_cell.length_c   1.000
_cell.angle_alpha   90.00
_cell.angle_beta   90.00
_cell.angle_gamma   90.00
#
_symmetry.space_group_name_H-M   'P 1'
#
loop_
_entity.id
_entity.type
_entity.pdbx_description
1 polymer ?
#
loop_
_entity_poly.entity_id
_entity_poly.type
_entity_poly.pdbx_seq_one_letter_code
_entity_poly.pdbx_strand_id
1 'polypeptide(L)'
;MTGLLAASVALALALASASAATAAQDEADAPQDKPTATELATVEVTGSSEPVVLPTATPIDGPFGPGRSILDTPRSVTPISGDLMRMAGVSNLRDIMKLAPDTYAPTDFGAPSLPGIRGQLGEVFEDGMRQQGGNNGFGVPLSFNAVVGMDVVKGPPPVVLGTTQRVGGFVNFRLKRPNLDAAGGFVELGTGSWSRNRGQLDYSMPITPGKSAVRLSVEDHNEGSYYDYAHHRSQDVYLAYRLKPDAV
;
A
#
# COMPACT_ATOMS: atom_id res chain seq x y z
N MET A 1 -19.84 35.57 -22.14
CA MET A 1 -19.03 35.69 -20.92
C MET A 1 -18.36 34.32 -20.71
N THR A 2 -17.30 33.97 -21.44
CA THR A 2 -15.87 34.18 -21.08
C THR A 2 -15.62 33.81 -19.61
N GLY A 3 -14.84 32.81 -19.20
CA GLY A 3 -13.98 31.84 -19.88
C GLY A 3 -13.21 31.02 -18.83
N LEU A 4 -12.50 29.98 -19.32
CA LEU A 4 -11.28 29.34 -18.79
C LEU A 4 -11.19 28.89 -17.31
N LEU A 5 -10.90 27.59 -17.12
CA LEU A 5 -9.68 27.11 -16.44
C LEU A 5 -9.58 25.57 -16.56
N ALA A 6 -8.92 25.12 -17.62
CA ALA A 6 -8.35 23.78 -17.70
C ALA A 6 -6.85 23.91 -17.41
N ALA A 7 -6.40 23.42 -16.27
CA ALA A 7 -4.99 23.40 -15.88
C ALA A 7 -4.40 22.04 -16.24
N SER A 8 -3.69 22.00 -17.36
CA SER A 8 -2.87 20.87 -17.81
C SER A 8 -1.48 20.99 -17.17
N VAL A 9 -1.10 20.05 -16.31
CA VAL A 9 0.28 19.96 -15.80
C VAL A 9 1.04 18.95 -16.66
N ALA A 10 1.84 19.48 -17.58
CA ALA A 10 2.84 18.72 -18.33
C ALA A 10 4.15 18.74 -17.53
N LEU A 11 4.61 17.57 -17.07
CA LEU A 11 5.92 17.41 -16.44
C LEU A 11 6.91 16.87 -17.47
N ALA A 12 7.86 17.72 -17.83
CA ALA A 12 8.91 17.44 -18.82
C ALA A 12 10.01 16.54 -18.24
N LEU A 13 10.33 15.49 -18.99
CA LEU A 13 11.42 14.55 -18.76
C LEU A 13 12.71 15.14 -19.37
N ALA A 14 13.70 15.51 -18.55
CA ALA A 14 15.02 15.91 -19.04
C ALA A 14 16.00 14.74 -18.90
N LEU A 15 16.35 14.17 -20.06
CA LEU A 15 17.30 13.07 -20.25
C LEU A 15 18.74 13.54 -20.07
N ALA A 16 19.55 12.62 -19.53
CA ALA A 16 20.97 12.72 -19.25
C ALA A 16 21.84 13.07 -20.47
N SER A 17 22.83 13.93 -20.26
CA SER A 17 23.86 14.31 -21.22
C SER A 17 25.22 13.69 -20.87
N ALA A 18 25.75 12.95 -21.85
CA ALA A 18 27.14 12.88 -22.29
C ALA A 18 28.26 12.48 -21.28
N SER A 19 28.89 11.33 -21.56
CA SER A 19 30.34 11.20 -21.46
C SER A 19 30.87 10.39 -22.64
N ALA A 20 31.80 11.01 -23.38
CA ALA A 20 32.52 10.43 -24.49
C ALA A 20 33.72 9.63 -23.97
N ALA A 21 33.96 8.45 -24.51
CA ALA A 21 35.23 7.75 -24.36
C ALA A 21 35.66 7.19 -25.73
N THR A 22 36.82 7.69 -26.16
CA THR A 22 37.58 7.40 -27.37
C THR A 22 37.81 5.90 -27.60
N ALA A 23 37.56 5.45 -28.83
CA ALA A 23 38.06 4.19 -29.36
C ALA A 23 39.48 4.40 -29.91
N ALA A 24 40.42 3.59 -29.44
CA ALA A 24 41.71 3.37 -30.09
C ALA A 24 41.82 1.88 -30.41
N GLN A 25 41.95 1.56 -31.70
CA GLN A 25 42.37 0.25 -32.19
C GLN A 25 43.90 0.25 -32.25
N ASP A 26 44.53 -0.79 -31.74
CA ASP A 26 45.85 -1.20 -32.22
C ASP A 26 46.00 -2.73 -32.14
N GLU A 27 46.93 -3.19 -32.96
CA GLU A 27 46.94 -4.40 -33.78
C GLU A 27 47.41 -5.68 -33.07
N ALA A 28 47.20 -6.80 -33.74
CA ALA A 28 47.42 -8.17 -33.27
C ALA A 28 48.90 -8.57 -33.17
N ASP A 29 49.22 -9.39 -32.16
CA ASP A 29 50.32 -10.36 -32.21
C ASP A 29 49.97 -11.61 -31.37
N ALA A 30 50.29 -12.79 -31.90
CA ALA A 30 50.12 -14.10 -31.28
C ALA A 30 51.34 -14.95 -31.67
N PRO A 31 51.69 -16.08 -30.99
CA PRO A 31 50.94 -16.84 -29.98
C PRO A 31 51.79 -17.35 -28.79
N GLN A 32 51.17 -17.54 -27.62
CA GLN A 32 51.76 -18.35 -26.54
C GLN A 32 50.70 -19.30 -25.96
N ASP A 33 50.91 -20.57 -26.26
CA ASP A 33 50.15 -21.74 -25.83
C ASP A 33 50.27 -21.93 -24.30
N LYS A 34 49.13 -21.80 -23.59
CA LYS A 34 48.96 -22.14 -22.17
C LYS A 34 47.55 -22.74 -22.01
N PRO A 35 47.39 -23.77 -21.15
CA PRO A 35 46.23 -24.65 -21.19
C PRO A 35 44.94 -23.87 -20.91
N THR A 36 43.97 -24.02 -21.81
CA THR A 36 42.61 -23.52 -21.69
C THR A 36 41.98 -23.98 -20.37
N ALA A 37 42.01 -23.12 -19.37
CA ALA A 37 41.06 -23.19 -18.27
C ALA A 37 39.70 -22.81 -18.86
N THR A 38 38.77 -23.74 -18.86
CA THR A 38 37.37 -23.45 -19.17
C THR A 38 36.88 -22.40 -18.17
N GLU A 39 36.85 -21.14 -18.59
CA GLU A 39 36.12 -20.08 -17.88
C GLU A 39 34.64 -20.48 -17.92
N LEU A 40 34.15 -21.00 -16.80
CA LEU A 40 32.73 -21.21 -16.60
C LEU A 40 32.09 -19.83 -16.62
N ALA A 41 31.19 -19.59 -17.57
CA ALA A 41 30.40 -18.37 -17.60
C ALA A 41 29.72 -18.19 -16.24
N THR A 42 29.99 -17.06 -15.58
CA THR A 42 29.31 -16.69 -14.34
C THR A 42 27.82 -16.53 -14.66
N VAL A 43 27.02 -17.50 -14.25
CA VAL A 43 25.56 -17.42 -14.32
C VAL A 43 25.11 -16.53 -13.17
N GLU A 44 24.86 -15.26 -13.47
CA GLU A 44 24.20 -14.36 -12.52
C GLU A 44 22.72 -14.75 -12.44
N VAL A 45 22.37 -15.48 -11.38
CA VAL A 45 20.97 -15.83 -11.09
C VAL A 45 20.32 -14.61 -10.44
N THR A 46 19.74 -13.73 -11.25
CA THR A 46 18.84 -12.70 -10.77
C THR A 46 17.48 -13.34 -10.48
N GLY A 47 17.21 -13.66 -9.22
CA GLY A 47 15.89 -14.08 -8.76
C GLY A 47 14.97 -12.87 -8.62
N SER A 48 13.90 -12.79 -9.40
CA SER A 48 12.78 -11.90 -9.09
C SER A 48 11.96 -12.54 -7.97
N SER A 49 11.96 -11.93 -6.78
CA SER A 49 11.00 -12.32 -5.75
C SER A 49 9.64 -11.78 -6.16
N GLU A 50 8.75 -12.66 -6.62
CA GLU A 50 7.34 -12.31 -6.76
C GLU A 50 6.81 -11.80 -5.41
N PRO A 51 5.98 -10.74 -5.41
CA PRO A 51 5.36 -10.25 -4.18
C PRO A 51 4.59 -11.40 -3.54
N VAL A 52 4.81 -11.63 -2.24
CA VAL A 52 4.13 -12.73 -1.55
C VAL A 52 2.68 -12.31 -1.30
N VAL A 53 1.79 -12.79 -2.17
CA VAL A 53 0.36 -12.47 -2.15
C VAL A 53 -0.42 -13.36 -1.17
N LEU A 54 0.19 -14.45 -0.71
CA LEU A 54 -0.46 -15.39 0.19
C LEU A 54 -0.78 -14.72 1.54
N PRO A 55 -2.06 -14.68 1.96
CA PRO A 55 -2.43 -14.15 3.27
C PRO A 55 -1.61 -14.76 4.40
N THR A 56 -1.36 -16.08 4.35
CA THR A 56 -0.61 -16.83 5.37
C THR A 56 0.84 -16.39 5.58
N ALA A 57 1.44 -15.70 4.62
CA ALA A 57 2.81 -15.21 4.72
C ALA A 57 2.90 -13.79 5.27
N THR A 58 1.77 -13.08 5.39
CA THR A 58 1.76 -11.72 5.93
C THR A 58 1.76 -11.79 7.47
N PRO A 59 2.80 -11.29 8.16
CA PRO A 59 2.81 -11.24 9.61
C PRO A 59 1.75 -10.25 10.11
N ILE A 60 1.11 -10.59 11.23
CA ILE A 60 0.17 -9.71 11.91
C ILE A 60 0.97 -8.87 12.92
N ASP A 61 1.02 -7.56 12.69
CA ASP A 61 1.67 -6.60 13.58
C ASP A 61 0.62 -5.64 14.14
N GLY A 62 0.32 -5.73 15.44
CA GLY A 62 -0.61 -4.83 16.11
C GLY A 62 -1.60 -5.53 17.05
N PRO A 63 -2.81 -5.89 16.61
CA PRO A 63 -3.96 -6.20 17.48
C PRO A 63 -3.75 -7.40 18.42
N PHE A 64 -2.79 -8.28 18.11
CA PHE A 64 -2.44 -9.47 18.90
C PHE A 64 -0.98 -9.48 19.39
N GLY A 65 -0.31 -8.33 19.32
CA GLY A 65 1.12 -8.18 19.57
C GLY A 65 1.95 -8.13 18.29
N PRO A 66 3.27 -7.94 18.42
CA PRO A 66 4.16 -7.75 17.29
C PRO A 66 4.49 -9.06 16.57
N GLY A 67 4.47 -9.02 15.24
CA GLY A 67 5.03 -10.07 14.37
C GLY A 67 4.45 -11.48 14.52
N ARG A 68 3.17 -11.60 14.91
CA ARG A 68 2.52 -12.91 15.08
C ARG A 68 2.24 -13.56 13.73
N SER A 69 2.49 -14.87 13.62
CA SER A 69 1.98 -15.67 12.51
C SER A 69 0.47 -15.88 12.64
N ILE A 70 -0.22 -16.12 11.52
CA ILE A 70 -1.63 -16.55 11.54
C ILE A 70 -1.78 -17.84 12.36
N LEU A 71 -0.82 -18.76 12.26
CA LEU A 71 -0.87 -20.05 12.96
C LEU A 71 -0.80 -19.91 14.49
N ASP A 72 -0.09 -18.89 14.98
CA ASP A 72 0.08 -18.63 16.41
C ASP A 72 -0.99 -17.68 16.98
N THR A 73 -1.92 -17.24 16.14
CA THR A 73 -2.98 -16.32 16.52
C THR A 73 -4.25 -17.13 16.79
N PRO A 74 -4.77 -17.17 18.03
CA PRO A 74 -5.94 -17.98 18.39
C PRO A 74 -7.26 -17.33 17.95
N ARG A 75 -7.28 -16.69 16.77
CA ARG A 75 -8.42 -15.98 16.19
C ARG A 75 -8.45 -16.21 14.69
N SER A 76 -9.63 -16.10 14.10
CA SER A 76 -9.77 -16.12 12.65
C SER A 76 -9.41 -14.74 12.09
N VAL A 77 -8.20 -14.64 11.55
CA VAL A 77 -7.65 -13.43 10.94
C VAL A 77 -7.37 -13.68 9.46
N THR A 78 -7.74 -12.71 8.62
CA THR A 78 -7.38 -12.66 7.20
C THR A 78 -6.53 -11.42 6.98
N PRO A 79 -5.19 -11.55 7.03
CA PRO A 79 -4.30 -10.45 6.72
C PRO A 79 -4.26 -10.25 5.20
N ILE A 80 -4.29 -9.00 4.79
CA ILE A 80 -4.28 -8.57 3.40
C ILE A 80 -3.06 -7.67 3.23
N SER A 81 -2.14 -8.07 2.34
CA SER A 81 -0.95 -7.29 2.01
C SER A 81 -1.29 -6.17 1.01
N GLY A 82 -0.47 -5.13 0.96
CA GLY A 82 -0.64 -4.04 0.00
C GLY A 82 -0.56 -4.52 -1.45
N ASP A 83 0.23 -5.55 -1.73
CA ASP A 83 0.34 -6.14 -3.06
C ASP A 83 -0.96 -6.84 -3.45
N LEU A 84 -1.56 -7.61 -2.53
CA LEU A 84 -2.87 -8.22 -2.73
C LEU A 84 -3.96 -7.16 -2.89
N MET A 85 -3.92 -6.07 -2.11
CA MET A 85 -4.84 -4.94 -2.27
C MET A 85 -4.76 -4.36 -3.69
N ARG A 86 -3.55 -4.12 -4.20
CA ARG A 86 -3.36 -3.59 -5.56
C ARG A 86 -3.83 -4.56 -6.63
N MET A 87 -3.45 -5.84 -6.54
CA MET A 87 -3.84 -6.88 -7.50
C MET A 87 -5.36 -7.11 -7.55
N ALA A 88 -6.03 -7.07 -6.40
CA ALA A 88 -7.48 -7.26 -6.30
C ALA A 88 -8.29 -5.97 -6.57
N GLY A 89 -7.60 -4.84 -6.83
CA GLY A 89 -8.24 -3.55 -7.06
C GLY A 89 -9.07 -3.10 -5.85
N VAL A 90 -8.52 -3.24 -4.64
CA VAL A 90 -9.12 -2.75 -3.39
C VAL A 90 -8.94 -1.24 -3.33
N SER A 91 -10.05 -0.51 -3.37
CA SER A 91 -10.10 0.95 -3.42
C SER A 91 -10.85 1.58 -2.24
N ASN A 92 -11.64 0.79 -1.51
CA ASN A 92 -12.42 1.25 -0.38
C ASN A 92 -12.72 0.10 0.60
N LEU A 93 -13.34 0.42 1.73
CA LEU A 93 -13.68 -0.57 2.77
C LEU A 93 -14.70 -1.62 2.32
N ARG A 94 -15.52 -1.35 1.30
CA ARG A 94 -16.46 -2.35 0.76
C ARG A 94 -15.73 -3.48 0.04
N ASP A 95 -14.59 -3.19 -0.56
CA ASP A 95 -13.80 -4.17 -1.30
C ASP A 95 -13.21 -5.29 -0.43
N ILE A 96 -13.27 -5.21 0.91
CA ILE A 96 -12.89 -6.31 1.80
C ILE A 96 -13.66 -7.59 1.49
N MET A 97 -14.90 -7.48 1.00
CA MET A 97 -15.74 -8.65 0.64
C MET A 97 -15.16 -9.46 -0.51
N LYS A 98 -14.26 -8.87 -1.32
CA LYS A 98 -13.55 -9.57 -2.39
C LYS A 98 -12.49 -10.53 -1.84
N LEU A 99 -11.97 -10.28 -0.64
CA LEU A 99 -10.78 -10.94 -0.09
C LEU A 99 -11.04 -11.70 1.20
N ALA A 100 -11.99 -11.26 2.01
CA ALA A 100 -12.28 -11.86 3.31
C ALA A 100 -13.69 -12.49 3.32
N PRO A 101 -13.81 -13.80 3.58
CA PRO A 101 -15.11 -14.44 3.71
C PRO A 101 -15.85 -13.96 4.97
N ASP A 102 -17.18 -14.12 4.98
CA ASP A 102 -18.09 -13.67 6.03
C ASP A 102 -18.05 -12.16 6.29
N THR A 103 -17.65 -11.37 5.29
CA THR A 103 -17.62 -9.91 5.38
C THR A 103 -18.58 -9.26 4.40
N TYR A 104 -19.16 -8.15 4.82
CA TYR A 104 -20.06 -7.33 4.02
C TYR A 104 -19.98 -5.88 4.50
N ALA A 105 -19.67 -4.91 3.65
CA ALA A 105 -19.79 -3.51 4.04
C ALA A 105 -21.06 -2.89 3.43
N PRO A 106 -22.07 -2.51 4.25
CA PRO A 106 -23.22 -1.77 3.77
C PRO A 106 -22.78 -0.41 3.22
N THR A 107 -23.52 0.11 2.25
CA THR A 107 -23.31 1.45 1.71
C THR A 107 -24.64 2.10 1.45
N ASP A 108 -24.82 3.30 1.97
CA ASP A 108 -25.86 4.22 1.56
C ASP A 108 -25.15 5.37 0.82
N PHE A 109 -25.68 5.72 -0.36
CA PHE A 109 -25.14 6.79 -1.22
C PHE A 109 -23.70 6.57 -1.72
N GLY A 110 -23.20 5.34 -1.71
CA GLY A 110 -21.91 4.96 -2.31
C GLY A 110 -20.70 5.08 -1.38
N ALA A 111 -20.86 5.65 -0.19
CA ALA A 111 -19.82 5.63 0.85
C ALA A 111 -19.95 4.34 1.70
N PRO A 112 -18.90 3.50 1.81
CA PRO A 112 -18.97 2.31 2.66
C PRO A 112 -19.08 2.67 4.14
N SER A 113 -20.02 2.05 4.82
CA SER A 113 -20.16 2.08 6.28
C SER A 113 -19.28 1.02 6.93
N LEU A 114 -19.36 0.90 8.25
CA LEU A 114 -18.64 -0.10 9.01
C LEU A 114 -18.91 -1.52 8.50
N PRO A 115 -17.89 -2.39 8.50
CA PRO A 115 -18.02 -3.71 7.92
C PRO A 115 -18.86 -4.60 8.84
N GLY A 116 -19.87 -5.25 8.27
CA GLY A 116 -20.49 -6.42 8.85
C GLY A 116 -19.57 -7.63 8.73
N ILE A 117 -19.33 -8.31 9.84
CA ILE A 117 -18.53 -9.53 9.92
C ILE A 117 -19.35 -10.57 10.70
N ARG A 118 -19.54 -11.76 10.12
CA ARG A 118 -20.43 -12.82 10.66
C ARG A 118 -21.86 -12.34 10.94
N GLY A 119 -22.39 -11.47 10.09
CA GLY A 119 -23.76 -10.94 10.20
C GLY A 119 -23.97 -9.91 11.32
N GLN A 120 -22.92 -9.48 12.02
CA GLN A 120 -22.94 -8.42 13.02
C GLN A 120 -22.05 -7.28 12.57
N LEU A 121 -22.34 -6.05 12.98
CA LEU A 121 -21.46 -4.92 12.70
C LEU A 121 -20.11 -5.12 13.40
N GLY A 122 -19.03 -4.73 12.74
CA GLY A 122 -17.66 -4.69 13.24
C GLY A 122 -17.13 -3.27 13.37
N GLU A 123 -15.95 -3.13 13.98
CA GLU A 123 -15.25 -1.85 14.09
C GLU A 123 -14.18 -1.69 13.00
N VAL A 124 -13.70 -0.46 12.83
CA VAL A 124 -12.52 -0.16 12.03
C VAL A 124 -11.48 0.47 12.94
N PHE A 125 -10.24 0.00 12.79
CA PHE A 125 -9.06 0.51 13.47
C PHE A 125 -8.03 0.93 12.44
N GLU A 126 -7.16 1.84 12.85
CA GLU A 126 -5.99 2.29 12.11
C GLU A 126 -4.80 2.23 13.05
N ASP A 127 -3.86 1.32 12.76
CA ASP A 127 -2.74 0.98 13.66
C ASP A 127 -3.17 0.76 15.12
N GLY A 128 -4.34 0.12 15.31
CA GLY A 128 -4.92 -0.17 16.63
C GLY A 128 -5.72 0.98 17.27
N MET A 129 -5.74 2.17 16.68
CA MET A 129 -6.60 3.27 17.11
C MET A 129 -7.98 3.14 16.48
N ARG A 130 -9.04 3.21 17.30
CA ARG A 130 -10.42 3.08 16.81
C ARG A 130 -10.76 4.29 15.94
N GLN A 131 -11.17 4.03 14.71
CA GLN A 131 -11.68 5.06 13.81
C GLN A 131 -13.19 5.21 13.96
N GLN A 132 -13.68 6.44 13.81
CA GLN A 132 -15.11 6.65 13.70
C GLN A 132 -15.56 6.15 12.34
N GLY A 133 -16.27 5.02 12.33
CA GLY A 133 -16.93 4.55 11.14
C GLY A 133 -18.38 5.02 11.07
N GLY A 134 -18.88 5.07 9.84
CA GLY A 134 -20.28 5.24 9.56
C GLY A 134 -21.19 4.24 10.28
N ASN A 135 -22.46 4.56 10.47
CA ASN A 135 -23.43 3.66 11.09
C ASN A 135 -24.69 3.51 10.23
N ASN A 136 -25.32 2.33 10.26
CA ASN A 136 -26.55 2.04 9.51
C ASN A 136 -26.46 2.41 8.02
N GLY A 137 -25.35 2.10 7.35
CA GLY A 137 -25.17 2.37 5.92
C GLY A 137 -24.64 3.77 5.58
N PHE A 138 -24.79 4.76 6.48
CA PHE A 138 -24.18 6.08 6.33
C PHE A 138 -22.67 6.02 6.54
N GLY A 139 -21.92 5.73 5.48
CA GLY A 139 -20.47 5.63 5.48
C GLY A 139 -19.74 6.95 5.61
N VAL A 140 -18.49 6.88 6.08
CA VAL A 140 -17.52 7.97 5.98
C VAL A 140 -16.54 7.60 4.88
N PRO A 141 -16.30 8.46 3.87
CA PRO A 141 -15.29 8.17 2.85
C PRO A 141 -13.92 8.11 3.51
N LEU A 142 -13.28 6.95 3.46
CA LEU A 142 -11.92 6.72 3.95
C LEU A 142 -10.95 6.67 2.77
N SER A 143 -9.86 7.41 2.87
CA SER A 143 -8.74 7.32 1.93
C SER A 143 -7.83 6.15 2.30
N PHE A 144 -7.40 5.39 1.30
CA PHE A 144 -6.46 4.28 1.49
C PHE A 144 -5.02 4.69 1.14
N ASN A 145 -4.76 5.97 0.84
CA ASN A 145 -3.43 6.47 0.53
C ASN A 145 -2.41 6.19 1.65
N ALA A 146 -2.80 6.29 2.92
CA ALA A 146 -1.95 6.01 4.07
C ALA A 146 -1.80 4.51 4.38
N VAL A 147 -2.64 3.65 3.79
CA VAL A 147 -2.78 2.24 4.14
C VAL A 147 -1.81 1.39 3.30
N VAL A 148 -1.04 0.52 3.96
CA VAL A 148 -0.13 -0.45 3.30
C VAL A 148 -0.68 -1.87 3.32
N GLY A 149 -1.74 -2.11 4.08
CA GLY A 149 -2.36 -3.42 4.24
C GLY A 149 -3.46 -3.36 5.29
N MET A 150 -4.15 -4.46 5.51
CA MET A 150 -5.17 -4.53 6.56
C MET A 150 -5.31 -5.94 7.13
N ASP A 151 -5.85 -6.04 8.34
CA ASP A 151 -6.17 -7.28 9.00
C ASP A 151 -7.66 -7.36 9.26
N VAL A 152 -8.33 -8.32 8.64
CA VAL A 152 -9.75 -8.58 8.88
C VAL A 152 -9.87 -9.67 9.93
N VAL A 153 -10.37 -9.30 11.10
CA VAL A 153 -10.51 -10.20 12.25
C VAL A 153 -11.98 -10.49 12.50
N LYS A 154 -12.32 -11.78 12.63
CA LYS A 154 -13.67 -12.22 12.95
C LYS A 154 -13.86 -12.34 14.46
N GLY A 155 -14.94 -11.75 14.97
CA GLY A 155 -15.28 -11.72 16.39
C GLY A 155 -14.79 -10.47 17.13
N PRO A 156 -15.21 -10.29 18.39
CA PRO A 156 -15.06 -9.03 19.10
C PRO A 156 -13.58 -8.61 19.24
N PRO A 157 -13.30 -7.30 19.15
CA PRO A 157 -11.96 -6.74 19.40
C PRO A 157 -11.39 -7.19 20.76
N PRO A 158 -10.09 -7.51 20.85
CA PRO A 158 -9.46 -7.83 22.12
C PRO A 158 -9.41 -6.61 23.04
N VAL A 159 -9.29 -6.86 24.36
CA VAL A 159 -9.23 -5.80 25.39
C VAL A 159 -8.10 -4.79 25.14
N VAL A 160 -7.02 -5.21 24.47
CA VAL A 160 -5.89 -4.35 24.10
C VAL A 160 -6.31 -3.19 23.19
N LEU A 161 -7.36 -3.36 22.37
CA LEU A 161 -7.91 -2.31 21.51
C LEU A 161 -8.94 -1.42 22.24
N GLY A 162 -9.10 -1.60 23.54
CA GLY A 162 -9.97 -0.78 24.38
C GLY A 162 -11.45 -1.11 24.25
N THR A 163 -12.28 -0.13 24.61
CA THR A 163 -13.74 -0.27 24.59
C THR A 163 -14.28 -0.14 23.16
N THR A 164 -15.13 -1.10 22.78
CA THR A 164 -15.73 -1.16 21.45
C THR A 164 -17.23 -1.35 21.57
N GLN A 165 -17.98 -0.87 20.60
CA GLN A 165 -19.45 -0.91 20.63
C GLN A 165 -19.99 -2.13 19.85
N ARG A 166 -19.15 -2.73 19.00
CA ARG A 166 -19.54 -3.71 18.00
C ARG A 166 -18.76 -5.01 18.17
N VAL A 167 -19.42 -6.14 17.90
CA VAL A 167 -18.94 -7.48 18.27
C VAL A 167 -18.74 -8.44 17.08
N GLY A 168 -19.10 -8.03 15.86
CA GLY A 168 -18.99 -8.90 14.68
C GLY A 168 -17.55 -9.20 14.29
N GLY A 169 -16.64 -8.27 14.56
CA GLY A 169 -15.30 -8.30 14.01
C GLY A 169 -14.66 -6.93 14.08
N PHE A 170 -13.47 -6.85 13.49
CA PHE A 170 -12.91 -5.56 13.13
C PHE A 170 -11.97 -5.67 11.94
N VAL A 171 -11.78 -4.54 11.27
CA VAL A 171 -10.74 -4.35 10.26
C VAL A 171 -9.71 -3.41 10.84
N ASN A 172 -8.45 -3.83 10.91
CA ASN A 172 -7.35 -2.96 11.32
C ASN A 172 -6.52 -2.59 10.09
N PHE A 173 -6.53 -1.32 9.71
CA PHE A 173 -5.64 -0.79 8.68
C PHE A 173 -4.23 -0.68 9.25
N ARG A 174 -3.26 -1.18 8.48
CA ARG A 174 -1.84 -0.97 8.75
C ARG A 174 -1.36 0.22 7.95
N LEU A 175 -0.75 1.18 8.63
CA LEU A 175 -0.25 2.38 7.98
C LEU A 175 1.14 2.20 7.39
N LYS A 176 1.40 3.00 6.36
CA LYS A 176 2.70 3.13 5.73
C LYS A 176 3.73 3.70 6.69
N ARG A 177 4.73 2.91 7.06
CA ARG A 177 5.86 3.38 7.88
C ARG A 177 7.07 3.70 7.01
N PRO A 178 7.88 4.72 7.36
CA PRO A 178 9.13 5.00 6.67
C PRO A 178 10.19 3.95 7.01
N ASN A 179 11.02 3.61 6.02
CA ASN A 179 12.16 2.71 6.17
C ASN A 179 13.40 3.50 6.64
N LEU A 180 14.08 3.01 7.67
CA LEU A 180 15.25 3.65 8.28
C LEU A 180 16.54 3.46 7.48
N ASP A 181 16.61 2.43 6.64
CA ASP A 181 17.86 2.00 6.00
C ASP A 181 17.87 2.26 4.50
N ALA A 182 16.70 2.24 3.85
CA ALA A 182 16.58 2.39 2.41
C ALA A 182 15.57 3.47 2.01
N ALA A 183 15.95 4.28 1.03
CA ALA A 183 15.00 5.10 0.30
C ALA A 183 14.22 4.23 -0.68
N GLY A 184 12.96 4.56 -0.91
CA GLY A 184 12.11 3.83 -1.83
C GLY A 184 10.76 4.49 -1.98
N GLY A 185 10.12 4.24 -3.10
CA GLY A 185 8.85 4.85 -3.41
C GLY A 185 8.28 4.27 -4.69
N PHE A 186 7.08 4.74 -5.03
CA PHE A 186 6.42 4.40 -6.27
C PHE A 186 5.56 5.57 -6.75
N VAL A 187 5.29 5.55 -8.05
CA VAL A 187 4.28 6.38 -8.68
C VAL A 187 3.28 5.44 -9.31
N GLU A 188 2.01 5.65 -9.00
CA GLU A 188 0.90 4.90 -9.59
C GLU A 188 -0.04 5.86 -10.29
N LEU A 189 -0.36 5.57 -11.55
CA LEU A 189 -1.34 6.29 -12.34
C LEU A 189 -2.34 5.27 -12.87
N GLY A 190 -3.62 5.54 -12.67
CA GLY A 190 -4.71 4.70 -13.14
C GLY A 190 -5.79 5.53 -13.81
N THR A 191 -6.29 5.04 -14.92
CA THR A 191 -7.50 5.59 -15.57
C THR A 191 -8.49 4.47 -15.85
N GLY A 192 -9.78 4.78 -15.98
CA GLY A 192 -10.81 3.78 -16.20
C GLY A 192 -12.15 4.38 -16.63
N SER A 193 -13.17 3.51 -16.68
CA SER A 193 -14.53 3.86 -17.02
C SER A 193 -15.09 4.99 -16.12
N TRP A 194 -16.06 5.74 -16.65
CA TRP A 194 -16.67 6.90 -15.97
C TRP A 194 -15.67 7.97 -15.56
N SER A 195 -14.64 8.20 -16.40
CA SER A 195 -13.59 9.19 -16.15
C SER A 195 -12.88 8.98 -14.81
N ARG A 196 -12.77 7.72 -14.37
CA ARG A 196 -12.00 7.35 -13.18
C ARG A 196 -10.54 7.65 -13.43
N ASN A 197 -9.95 8.55 -12.67
CA ASN A 197 -8.54 8.90 -12.72
C ASN A 197 -7.99 8.90 -11.30
N ARG A 198 -6.91 8.17 -11.08
CA ARG A 198 -6.21 8.08 -9.80
C ARG A 198 -4.73 8.29 -10.03
N GLY A 199 -4.14 9.18 -9.25
CA GLY A 199 -2.69 9.38 -9.19
C GLY A 199 -2.21 9.27 -7.76
N GLN A 200 -1.14 8.53 -7.54
CA GLN A 200 -0.49 8.40 -6.25
C GLN A 200 1.03 8.54 -6.41
N LEU A 201 1.64 9.35 -5.55
CA LEU A 201 3.07 9.45 -5.37
C LEU A 201 3.38 9.09 -3.92
N ASP A 202 4.19 8.05 -3.71
CA ASP A 202 4.65 7.64 -2.39
C ASP A 202 6.18 7.59 -2.38
N TYR A 203 6.79 8.27 -1.42
CA TYR A 203 8.24 8.29 -1.28
C TYR A 203 8.65 8.28 0.18
N SER A 204 9.49 7.31 0.55
CA SER A 204 10.14 7.15 1.84
C SER A 204 11.62 7.40 1.69
N MET A 205 12.19 8.22 2.58
CA MET A 205 13.62 8.48 2.63
C MET A 205 14.16 8.44 4.07
N PRO A 206 15.28 7.74 4.31
CA PRO A 206 16.01 7.89 5.56
C PRO A 206 16.68 9.27 5.59
N ILE A 207 16.51 9.99 6.69
CA ILE A 207 17.19 11.26 6.94
C ILE A 207 18.56 10.95 7.53
N THR A 208 18.58 10.10 8.55
CA THR A 208 19.78 9.55 9.16
C THR A 208 19.67 8.03 9.13
N PRO A 209 20.49 7.32 8.33
CA PRO A 209 20.42 5.87 8.20
C PRO A 209 20.40 5.17 9.57
N GLY A 210 19.46 4.25 9.75
CA GLY A 210 19.27 3.49 10.99
C GLY A 210 18.66 4.27 12.16
N LYS A 211 18.51 5.61 12.08
CA LYS A 211 18.03 6.45 13.18
C LYS A 211 16.74 7.19 12.88
N SER A 212 16.62 7.84 11.73
CA SER A 212 15.42 8.62 11.39
C SER A 212 15.07 8.55 9.92
N ALA A 213 13.77 8.57 9.64
CA ALA A 213 13.24 8.54 8.28
C ALA A 213 11.91 9.27 8.18
N VAL A 214 11.62 9.75 6.98
CA VAL A 214 10.36 10.43 6.65
C VAL A 214 9.73 9.77 5.42
N ARG A 215 8.40 9.73 5.37
CA ARG A 215 7.64 9.26 4.22
C ARG A 215 6.52 10.23 3.91
N LEU A 216 6.39 10.57 2.64
CA LEU A 216 5.33 11.40 2.09
C LEU A 216 4.55 10.57 1.08
N SER A 217 3.23 10.58 1.19
CA SER A 217 2.34 9.97 0.21
C SER A 217 1.23 10.94 -0.16
N VAL A 218 1.09 11.24 -1.43
CA VAL A 218 0.06 12.13 -1.97
C VAL A 218 -0.81 11.34 -2.94
N GLU A 219 -2.12 11.44 -2.79
CA GLU A 219 -3.09 10.81 -3.66
C GLU A 219 -4.15 11.82 -4.12
N ASP A 220 -4.42 11.81 -5.43
CA ASP A 220 -5.58 12.47 -6.03
C ASP A 220 -6.41 11.39 -6.73
N HIS A 221 -7.69 11.32 -6.37
CA HIS A 221 -8.63 10.36 -6.93
C HIS A 221 -9.90 11.10 -7.34
N ASN A 222 -10.23 11.02 -8.62
CA ASN A 222 -11.43 11.61 -9.20
C ASN A 222 -12.15 10.56 -10.04
N GLU A 223 -13.40 10.32 -9.72
CA GLU A 223 -14.22 9.31 -10.36
C GLU A 223 -15.62 9.86 -10.58
N GLY A 224 -16.16 9.66 -11.78
CA GLY A 224 -17.58 9.86 -12.05
C GLY A 224 -18.41 8.75 -11.40
N SER A 225 -19.59 8.50 -11.94
CA SER A 225 -20.36 7.33 -11.56
C SER A 225 -21.17 6.83 -12.74
N TYR A 226 -21.59 5.58 -12.65
CA TYR A 226 -22.66 5.07 -13.51
C TYR A 226 -23.98 5.80 -13.25
N TYR A 227 -24.20 6.30 -12.03
CA TYR A 227 -25.41 7.05 -11.67
C TYR A 227 -25.24 8.55 -11.92
N ASP A 228 -26.29 9.19 -12.39
CA ASP A 228 -26.33 10.64 -12.57
C ASP A 228 -26.15 11.38 -11.23
N TYR A 229 -25.43 12.50 -11.26
CA TYR A 229 -25.13 13.36 -10.11
C TYR A 229 -24.29 12.72 -8.98
N ALA A 230 -23.88 11.46 -9.12
CA ALA A 230 -22.94 10.81 -8.21
C ALA A 230 -21.50 10.94 -8.73
N HIS A 231 -20.57 11.28 -7.84
CA HIS A 231 -19.14 11.36 -8.14
C HIS A 231 -18.33 11.17 -6.85
N HIS A 232 -17.07 10.77 -6.99
CA HIS A 232 -16.13 10.66 -5.89
C HIS A 232 -14.89 11.49 -6.20
N ARG A 233 -14.51 12.35 -5.25
CA ARG A 233 -13.29 13.15 -5.31
C ARG A 233 -12.60 13.09 -3.96
N SER A 234 -11.33 12.72 -3.97
CA SER A 234 -10.51 12.57 -2.77
C SER A 234 -9.12 13.12 -3.04
N GLN A 235 -8.64 13.97 -2.14
CA GLN A 235 -7.29 14.50 -2.15
C GLN A 235 -6.71 14.26 -0.78
N ASP A 236 -5.64 13.48 -0.71
CA ASP A 236 -5.06 13.04 0.56
C ASP A 236 -3.55 13.23 0.55
N VAL A 237 -3.05 13.78 1.65
CA VAL A 237 -1.63 13.98 1.92
C VAL A 237 -1.30 13.31 3.24
N TYR A 238 -0.50 12.25 3.17
CA TYR A 238 -0.01 11.51 4.32
C TYR A 238 1.46 11.79 4.54
N LEU A 239 1.82 12.17 5.77
CA LEU A 239 3.19 12.39 6.20
C LEU A 239 3.48 11.54 7.43
N ALA A 240 4.55 10.76 7.39
CA ALA A 240 5.02 9.98 8.53
C ALA A 240 6.48 10.27 8.81
N TYR A 241 6.82 10.38 10.09
CA TYR A 241 8.19 10.49 10.57
C TYR A 241 8.45 9.36 11.57
N ARG A 242 9.60 8.71 11.45
CA ARG A 242 10.07 7.68 12.39
C ARG A 242 11.41 8.07 12.95
N LEU A 243 11.54 7.93 14.26
CA LEU A 243 12.78 8.07 15.00
C LEU A 243 13.01 6.78 15.80
N LYS A 244 14.20 6.22 15.71
CA LYS A 244 14.71 5.14 16.54
C LYS A 244 15.74 5.76 17.49
N PRO A 245 15.37 6.04 18.75
CA PRO A 245 16.32 6.51 19.75
C PRO A 245 17.39 5.46 20.00
N ASP A 246 18.58 5.90 20.34
CA ASP A 246 19.63 5.01 20.83
C ASP A 246 19.15 4.41 22.17
N ALA A 247 19.37 3.11 22.37
CA ALA A 247 19.05 2.47 23.65
C ALA A 247 19.99 3.03 24.72
N VAL A 248 19.40 3.60 25.79
CA VAL A 248 20.12 3.96 27.02
C VAL A 248 20.40 2.71 27.82
#